data_AF-A0A7G5C1D0-F1
#
_entry.id   AF-A0A7G5C1D0-F1
#
_cell.length_a   1.000
_cell.length_b   1.000
_cell.length_c   1.000
_cell.angle_alpha   90.00
_cell.angle_beta   90.00
_cell.angle_gamma   90.00
#
_symmetry.space_group_name_H-M   'P 1'
#
loop_
_entity.id
_entity.type
_entity.pdbx_description
1 polymer ?
#
loop_
_entity_poly.entity_id
_entity_poly.type
_entity_poly.pdbx_seq_one_letter_code
_entity_poly.pdbx_strand_id
1 'polypeptide(L)'
;MDNNFIAYPAQGSFPIEVFGPRYAWSVSLNMDKFKNPAKKNIKLTLKRLRDNRVWKLNYKNDKVTEQGAYFNVESSPFGSGAAIIFRPNGIDEYKAGDRFSVTITGLQSKKGLNVTLSYTVDFMSVTK
;
A
#
# COMPACT_ATOMS: atom_id res chain seq x y z
N MET A 1 14.01 -13.82 8.91
CA MET A 1 13.21 -13.62 7.68
C MET A 1 13.64 -12.32 7.06
N ASP A 2 14.05 -12.34 5.79
CA ASP A 2 14.61 -11.18 5.09
C ASP A 2 13.53 -10.47 4.24
N ASN A 3 12.51 -9.93 4.90
CA ASN A 3 11.38 -9.32 4.21
C ASN A 3 11.77 -7.95 3.63
N ASN A 4 11.40 -7.70 2.37
CA ASN A 4 11.66 -6.44 1.69
C ASN A 4 10.80 -5.28 2.25
N PHE A 5 9.65 -5.60 2.83
CA PHE A 5 8.70 -4.64 3.37
C PHE A 5 7.78 -5.30 4.40
N ILE A 6 7.08 -4.47 5.16
CA ILE A 6 5.95 -4.84 6.02
C ILE A 6 4.74 -4.07 5.53
N ALA A 7 3.62 -4.74 5.27
CA ALA A 7 2.40 -4.12 4.78
C ALA A 7 1.27 -4.19 5.80
N TYR A 8 0.43 -3.16 5.81
CA TYR A 8 -0.87 -3.16 6.46
C TYR A 8 -1.92 -2.63 5.49
N PRO A 9 -2.94 -3.41 5.11
CA PRO A 9 -3.14 -4.83 5.39
C PRO A 9 -1.96 -5.71 4.94
N ALA A 10 -1.71 -6.79 5.67
CA ALA A 10 -0.60 -7.71 5.41
C ALA A 10 -0.83 -8.53 4.13
N GLN A 11 0.27 -8.97 3.51
CA GLN A 11 0.23 -9.87 2.35
C GLN A 11 -0.42 -11.21 2.72
N GLY A 12 -1.27 -11.72 1.82
CA GLY A 12 -2.03 -12.95 2.03
C GLY A 12 -3.32 -12.68 2.80
N SER A 13 -3.71 -13.63 3.65
CA SER A 13 -4.93 -13.57 4.46
C SER A 13 -4.90 -12.40 5.45
N PHE A 14 -5.95 -11.57 5.42
CA PHE A 14 -6.11 -10.46 6.34
C PHE A 14 -7.55 -10.35 6.88
N PRO A 15 -7.76 -10.22 8.20
CA PRO A 15 -9.09 -10.14 8.80
C PRO A 15 -9.80 -8.85 8.39
N ILE A 16 -10.99 -8.97 7.81
CA ILE A 16 -11.77 -7.83 7.32
C ILE A 16 -12.28 -6.94 8.46
N GLU A 17 -12.49 -7.52 9.63
CA GLU A 17 -13.07 -6.88 10.82
C GLU A 17 -12.18 -5.77 11.39
N VAL A 18 -10.88 -5.75 11.03
CA VAL A 18 -9.93 -4.73 11.51
C VAL A 18 -9.54 -3.73 10.43
N PHE A 19 -10.16 -3.74 9.25
CA PHE A 19 -9.83 -2.80 8.16
C PHE A 19 -11.04 -2.21 7.45
N GLY A 20 -11.29 -0.93 7.75
CA GLY A 20 -12.42 -0.18 7.19
C GLY A 20 -12.10 0.62 5.92
N PRO A 21 -13.12 1.06 5.17
CA PRO A 21 -12.99 1.85 3.93
C PRO A 21 -12.23 3.18 4.11
N ARG A 22 -12.26 3.74 5.33
CA ARG A 22 -11.59 5.02 5.65
C ARG A 22 -10.13 4.84 6.10
N TYR A 23 -9.68 3.60 6.34
CA TYR A 23 -8.33 3.32 6.82
C TYR A 23 -7.32 3.42 5.68
N ALA A 24 -6.12 3.89 5.99
CA ALA A 24 -5.03 3.93 5.03
C ALA A 24 -4.34 2.58 4.97
N TRP A 25 -3.94 2.20 3.76
CA TRP A 25 -2.95 1.18 3.51
C TRP A 25 -1.56 1.75 3.79
N SER A 26 -0.64 0.91 4.25
CA SER A 26 0.76 1.27 4.43
C SER A 26 1.70 0.15 3.99
N VAL A 27 2.87 0.56 3.51
CA VAL A 27 4.00 -0.31 3.17
C VAL A 27 5.26 0.30 3.76
N SER A 28 5.73 -0.23 4.89
CA SER A 28 6.99 0.13 5.50
C SER A 28 8.12 -0.62 4.82
N LEU A 29 9.11 0.12 4.30
CA LEU A 29 10.21 -0.46 3.54
C LEU A 29 11.31 -0.96 4.48
N ASN A 30 11.99 -2.03 4.08
CA ASN A 30 13.24 -2.43 4.71
C ASN A 30 14.36 -1.49 4.27
N MET A 31 14.73 -0.55 5.13
CA MET A 31 15.71 0.49 4.80
C MET A 31 17.15 -0.01 4.70
N ASP A 32 17.44 -1.27 5.02
CA ASP A 32 18.72 -1.90 4.73
C ASP A 32 18.84 -2.27 3.23
N LYS A 33 17.69 -2.47 2.57
CA LYS A 33 17.61 -2.87 1.16
C LYS A 33 17.33 -1.73 0.21
N PHE A 34 16.59 -0.72 0.66
CA PHE A 34 16.13 0.39 -0.18
C PHE A 34 16.85 1.71 0.14
N LYS A 35 16.95 2.58 -0.86
CA LYS A 35 17.24 3.99 -0.65
C LYS A 35 16.00 4.70 -0.13
N ASN A 36 16.16 5.88 0.48
CA ASN A 36 15.02 6.72 0.83
C ASN A 36 14.21 7.04 -0.43
N PRO A 37 12.92 6.65 -0.47
CA PRO A 37 12.08 6.88 -1.64
C PRO A 37 11.77 8.37 -1.77
N ALA A 38 12.02 8.94 -2.96
CA ALA A 38 11.55 10.27 -3.29
C ALA A 38 10.06 10.22 -3.66
N LYS A 39 9.18 10.88 -2.87
CA LYS A 39 7.72 10.89 -3.06
C LYS A 39 7.28 11.07 -4.52
N LYS A 40 7.91 12.00 -5.24
CA LYS A 40 7.61 12.32 -6.65
C LYS A 40 7.85 11.16 -7.64
N ASN A 41 8.72 10.21 -7.30
CA ASN A 41 9.07 9.09 -8.17
C ASN A 41 8.15 7.88 -7.97
N ILE A 42 7.49 7.78 -6.81
CA ILE A 42 6.69 6.61 -6.45
C ILE A 42 5.35 6.65 -7.17
N LYS A 43 5.01 5.53 -7.80
CA LYS A 43 3.70 5.30 -8.42
C LYS A 43 3.10 4.03 -7.84
N LEU A 44 1.89 4.15 -7.32
CA LEU A 44 1.12 3.06 -6.75
C LEU A 44 -0.02 2.68 -7.71
N THR A 45 -0.19 1.39 -7.94
CA THR A 45 -1.39 0.81 -8.54
C THR A 45 -2.03 -0.15 -7.55
N LEU A 46 -3.30 0.06 -7.24
CA LEU A 46 -4.15 -0.86 -6.48
C LEU A 46 -5.20 -1.42 -7.44
N LYS A 47 -5.35 -2.73 -7.51
CA LYS A 47 -6.38 -3.40 -8.31
C LYS A 47 -7.24 -4.29 -7.43
N ARG A 48 -8.56 -4.05 -7.41
CA ARG A 48 -9.54 -4.98 -6.84
C ARG A 48 -9.83 -6.05 -7.88
N LEU A 49 -9.66 -7.31 -7.53
CA LEU A 49 -9.73 -8.41 -8.50
C LEU A 49 -11.17 -8.81 -8.86
N ARG A 50 -12.13 -8.67 -7.93
CA ARG A 50 -13.53 -9.07 -8.18
C ARG A 50 -14.20 -8.34 -9.36
N ASP A 51 -13.81 -7.10 -9.61
CA ASP A 51 -14.42 -6.22 -10.62
C ASP A 51 -13.39 -5.50 -11.51
N ASN A 52 -12.12 -5.89 -11.42
CA ASN A 52 -11.01 -5.27 -12.13
C ASN A 52 -10.88 -3.76 -11.93
N ARG A 53 -11.47 -3.18 -10.88
CA ARG A 53 -11.33 -1.74 -10.62
C ARG A 53 -9.90 -1.41 -10.24
N VAL A 54 -9.35 -0.35 -10.85
CA VAL A 54 -7.96 0.08 -10.66
C VAL A 54 -7.92 1.50 -10.12
N TRP A 55 -7.11 1.70 -9.09
CA TRP A 55 -6.72 3.02 -8.61
C TRP A 55 -5.24 3.23 -8.87
N LYS A 56 -4.89 4.36 -9.47
CA LYS A 56 -3.50 4.79 -9.66
C LYS A 56 -3.27 6.03 -8.80
N LEU A 57 -2.34 5.94 -7.86
CA LEU A 57 -2.03 7.03 -6.94
C LEU A 57 -0.55 7.40 -7.05
N ASN A 58 -0.26 8.68 -6.86
CA ASN A 58 1.10 9.22 -6.80
C ASN A 58 1.10 10.54 -6.00
N TYR A 59 2.21 11.25 -6.02
CA TYR A 59 2.40 12.50 -5.28
C TYR A 59 1.32 13.59 -5.53
N LYS A 60 0.56 13.52 -6.63
CA LYS A 60 -0.57 14.44 -6.91
C LYS A 60 -1.80 14.17 -6.03
N ASN A 61 -1.86 13.04 -5.33
CA ASN A 61 -2.94 12.67 -4.41
C ASN A 61 -2.57 12.99 -2.95
N ASP A 62 -1.81 14.05 -2.68
CA ASP A 62 -1.27 14.35 -1.34
C ASP A 62 -2.21 15.08 -0.39
N LYS A 63 -3.37 15.53 -0.87
CA LYS A 63 -4.37 16.23 -0.06
C LYS A 63 -5.25 15.24 0.69
N VAL A 64 -5.28 15.38 2.01
CA VAL A 64 -6.23 14.65 2.86
C VAL A 64 -7.61 15.26 2.67
N THR A 65 -8.56 14.43 2.27
CA THR A 65 -10.00 14.76 2.17
C THR A 65 -10.78 13.61 2.78
N GLU A 66 -12.05 13.81 3.15
CA GLU A 66 -12.81 12.74 3.81
C GLU A 66 -13.03 11.53 2.87
N GLN A 67 -13.44 11.76 1.62
CA GLN A 67 -13.77 10.69 0.65
C GLN A 67 -12.75 10.55 -0.51
N GLY A 68 -11.78 11.46 -0.62
CA GLY A 68 -10.83 11.46 -1.74
C GLY A 68 -9.66 10.49 -1.54
N ALA A 69 -8.99 10.24 -2.67
CA ALA A 69 -7.82 9.39 -2.73
C ALA A 69 -6.65 10.11 -2.08
N TYR A 70 -5.86 9.38 -1.30
CA TYR A 70 -4.73 9.93 -0.57
C TYR A 70 -3.46 9.12 -0.84
N PHE A 71 -2.33 9.81 -0.92
CA PHE A 71 -1.01 9.23 -1.11
C PHE A 71 0.06 10.07 -0.42
N ASN A 72 0.91 9.41 0.35
CA ASN A 72 2.11 10.00 0.91
C ASN A 72 3.27 9.01 0.95
N VAL A 73 4.47 9.57 0.99
CA VAL A 73 5.68 8.84 1.37
C VAL A 73 6.20 9.52 2.60
N GLU A 74 6.12 8.84 3.74
CA GLU A 74 6.69 9.30 4.99
C GLU A 74 8.17 8.87 5.02
N SER A 75 9.07 9.84 5.01
CA SER A 75 10.52 9.61 5.01
C SER A 75 11.16 9.80 6.38
N SER A 76 10.42 10.30 7.36
CA SER A 76 10.82 10.31 8.77
C SER A 76 10.83 8.87 9.30
N PRO A 77 11.61 8.55 10.34
CA PRO A 77 11.58 7.23 10.96
C PRO A 77 10.20 6.95 11.56
N PHE A 78 9.33 6.26 10.81
CA PHE A 78 8.02 5.79 11.24
C PHE A 78 8.06 4.26 11.31
N GLY A 79 8.36 3.71 12.50
CA GLY A 79 8.64 2.29 12.67
C GLY A 79 10.02 1.91 12.10
N SER A 80 10.08 1.05 11.08
CA SER A 80 11.34 0.54 10.49
C SER A 80 12.00 1.46 9.44
N GLY A 81 11.48 2.68 9.23
CA GLY A 81 12.03 3.66 8.30
C GLY A 81 10.98 4.34 7.45
N ALA A 82 11.22 4.45 6.14
CA ALA A 82 10.29 5.10 5.22
C ALA A 82 9.05 4.24 4.94
N ALA A 83 7.88 4.87 4.88
CA ALA A 83 6.61 4.21 4.62
C ALA A 83 5.87 4.85 3.44
N ILE A 84 5.26 4.02 2.59
CA ILE A 84 4.33 4.46 1.56
C ILE A 84 2.92 4.30 2.12
N ILE A 85 2.18 5.40 2.21
CA ILE A 85 0.84 5.44 2.80
C ILE A 85 -0.15 5.83 1.70
N PHE A 86 -1.26 5.11 1.58
CA PHE A 86 -2.25 5.41 0.56
C PHE A 86 -3.67 5.00 0.95
N ARG A 87 -4.66 5.65 0.35
CA ARG A 87 -6.06 5.26 0.46
C ARG A 87 -6.77 5.48 -0.88
N PRO A 88 -7.37 4.45 -1.49
CA PRO A 88 -8.20 4.63 -2.67
C PRO A 88 -9.50 5.38 -2.32
N ASN A 89 -10.07 6.11 -3.28
CA ASN A 89 -11.40 6.70 -3.14
C ASN A 89 -12.51 5.78 -3.66
N GLY A 90 -13.74 5.99 -3.19
CA GLY A 90 -14.92 5.29 -3.69
C GLY A 90 -14.89 3.78 -3.46
N ILE A 91 -14.26 3.35 -2.37
CA ILE A 91 -14.49 2.04 -1.76
C ILE A 91 -15.38 2.29 -0.56
N ASP A 92 -16.65 1.89 -0.66
CA ASP A 92 -17.61 2.06 0.44
C ASP A 92 -17.44 0.96 1.49
N GLU A 93 -17.01 -0.22 1.07
CA GLU A 93 -16.74 -1.37 1.93
C GLU A 93 -15.73 -2.33 1.28
N TYR A 94 -14.97 -3.02 2.15
CA TYR A 94 -14.20 -4.21 1.80
C TYR A 94 -15.03 -5.44 2.22
N LYS A 95 -15.01 -6.51 1.42
CA LYS A 95 -15.79 -7.73 1.69
C LYS A 95 -14.88 -8.93 1.95
N ALA A 96 -15.36 -9.89 2.75
CA ALA A 96 -14.76 -11.22 2.78
C ALA A 96 -14.74 -11.82 1.36
N GLY A 97 -13.60 -12.38 0.97
CA GLY A 97 -13.33 -12.85 -0.39
C GLY A 97 -12.78 -11.79 -1.33
N ASP A 98 -12.75 -10.51 -0.95
CA ASP A 98 -12.09 -9.50 -1.77
C ASP A 98 -10.58 -9.74 -1.83
N ARG A 99 -10.05 -9.72 -3.06
CA ARG A 99 -8.62 -9.75 -3.31
C ARG A 99 -8.17 -8.44 -3.93
N PHE A 100 -7.10 -7.86 -3.39
CA PHE A 100 -6.50 -6.63 -3.88
C PHE A 100 -5.02 -6.86 -4.21
N SER A 101 -4.63 -6.52 -5.42
CA SER A 101 -3.22 -6.50 -5.82
C SER A 101 -2.66 -5.08 -5.69
N VAL A 102 -1.54 -4.95 -5.00
CA VAL A 102 -0.79 -3.72 -4.83
C VAL A 102 0.49 -3.82 -5.65
N THR A 103 0.78 -2.81 -6.46
CA THR A 103 2.04 -2.68 -7.20
C THR A 103 2.62 -1.28 -7.00
N ILE A 104 3.88 -1.23 -6.56
CA ILE A 104 4.63 -0.01 -6.31
C ILE A 104 5.87 0.00 -7.20
N THR A 105 6.03 1.09 -7.95
CA THR A 105 7.20 1.33 -8.81
C THR A 105 7.90 2.64 -8.44
N GLY A 106 9.11 2.84 -8.96
CA GLY A 106 9.94 4.03 -8.66
C GLY A 106 10.81 3.89 -7.41
N LEU A 107 10.84 2.69 -6.80
CA LEU A 107 11.76 2.34 -5.72
C LEU A 107 13.16 2.04 -6.27
N GLN A 108 14.17 2.28 -5.45
CA GLN A 108 15.55 1.92 -5.75
C GLN A 108 16.17 1.13 -4.61
N SER A 109 16.89 0.07 -4.95
CA SER A 109 17.74 -0.65 -3.99
C SER A 109 18.92 0.23 -3.54
N LYS A 110 19.62 -0.15 -2.47
CA LYS A 110 20.88 0.50 -2.06
C LYS A 110 21.91 0.59 -3.20
N LYS A 111 21.91 -0.39 -4.11
CA LYS A 111 22.77 -0.43 -5.31
C LYS A 111 22.29 0.48 -6.45
N GLY A 112 21.17 1.19 -6.28
CA GLY A 112 20.62 2.11 -7.29
C GLY A 112 19.80 1.44 -8.40
N LEU A 113 19.56 0.13 -8.32
CA LEU A 113 18.71 -0.58 -9.27
C LEU A 113 17.24 -0.25 -9.02
N ASN A 114 16.47 -0.06 -10.09
CA ASN A 114 15.03 0.09 -10.00
C ASN A 114 14.39 -1.21 -9.51
N VAL A 115 13.50 -1.09 -8.52
CA VAL A 115 12.79 -2.23 -7.94
C VAL A 115 11.28 -1.99 -8.04
N THR A 116 10.54 -3.04 -8.37
CA THR A 116 9.09 -3.07 -8.27
C THR A 116 8.70 -3.96 -7.10
N LEU A 117 7.81 -3.48 -6.25
CA LEU A 117 7.23 -4.24 -5.15
C LEU A 117 5.79 -4.59 -5.52
N SER A 118 5.43 -5.86 -5.41
CA SER A 118 4.06 -6.31 -5.64
C SER A 118 3.64 -7.33 -4.59
N TYR A 119 2.40 -7.21 -4.10
CA TYR A 119 1.78 -8.19 -3.21
C TYR A 119 0.27 -8.22 -3.38
N THR A 120 -0.36 -9.24 -2.82
CA THR A 120 -1.81 -9.40 -2.82
C THR A 120 -2.30 -9.52 -1.38
N VAL A 121 -3.43 -8.88 -1.10
CA VAL A 121 -4.19 -9.01 0.15
C VAL A 121 -5.48 -9.74 -0.15
N ASP A 122 -5.76 -10.76 0.65
CA ASP A 122 -6.94 -11.59 0.59
C ASP A 122 -7.76 -11.34 1.87
N PHE A 123 -8.78 -10.49 1.77
CA PHE A 123 -9.64 -10.19 2.90
C PHE A 123 -10.51 -11.39 3.23
N MET A 124 -10.48 -11.82 4.48
CA MET A 124 -11.29 -12.92 4.99
C MET A 124 -12.02 -12.52 6.27
N SER A 125 -13.17 -13.13 6.51
CA SER A 125 -13.83 -13.08 7.81
C SER A 125 -13.14 -14.08 8.74
N VAL A 126 -12.83 -13.66 9.95
CA VAL A 126 -12.41 -14.56 11.05
C VAL A 126 -13.56 -14.79 12.05
N THR A 127 -14.64 -14.05 11.88
CA THR A 127 -15.91 -14.28 12.58
C THR A 127 -16.78 -15.26 11.79
N LYS A 128 -17.48 -16.14 12.52
CA LYS A 128 -18.46 -17.10 11.97
C LYS A 128 -19.76 -16.41 11.60
#